data_AF-A0A1Y5S4Y7-F1
#
_entry.id   AF-A0A1Y5S4Y7-F1
#
_cell.length_a   1.000
_cell.length_b   1.000
_cell.length_c   1.000
_cell.angle_alpha   90.00
_cell.angle_beta   90.00
_cell.angle_gamma   90.00
#
_symmetry.space_group_name_H-M   'P 1'
#
loop_
_entity.id
_entity.type
_entity.pdbx_description
1 polymer ?
#
loop_
_entity_poly.entity_id
_entity_poly.type
_entity_poly.pdbx_seq_one_letter_code
_entity_poly.pdbx_strand_id
1 'polypeptide(L)'
;MNYIKDVMAEVTAPFRLFVFFVLTMVMGMSGPFGTFYDMPFAARLAYWAVMIAGAIVLGYCVRVALDRRFPQVDLVWRGCAETVLITLLYCPYGYSVTTGLAGVEGLNPDDIYFILPVTVLVCALLSVGRVFFVRAGITAVPRRLRLLERLSDKRALTVYHLTVDDHYVEVATNLGSERVLMRFADAVAELDGLKGAQVHRSHWVAHAAVRCVEKENGRHFLVLINGERVPVSRANQGVIEEAGWQYAGRASA
;
A
#
# COMPACT_ATOMS: atom_id res chain seq x y z
N MET A 1 -17.84 7.13 -2.78
CA MET A 1 -16.70 6.36 -2.23
C MET A 1 -17.28 5.21 -1.42
N ASN A 2 -17.03 3.96 -1.79
CA ASN A 2 -17.79 2.82 -1.25
C ASN A 2 -17.03 2.23 -0.06
N TYR A 3 -17.36 2.67 1.15
CA TYR A 3 -16.63 2.41 2.40
C TYR A 3 -16.26 0.93 2.62
N ILE A 4 -17.16 0.01 2.25
CA ILE A 4 -16.95 -1.43 2.36
C ILE A 4 -15.80 -1.91 1.45
N LYS A 5 -15.64 -1.32 0.26
CA LYS A 5 -14.58 -1.71 -0.68
C LYS A 5 -13.19 -1.30 -0.16
N ASP A 6 -13.09 -0.14 0.47
CA ASP A 6 -11.83 0.34 1.05
C ASP A 6 -11.43 -0.53 2.24
N VAL A 7 -12.38 -0.86 3.12
CA VAL A 7 -12.17 -1.80 4.25
C VAL A 7 -11.71 -3.16 3.73
N MET A 8 -12.38 -3.71 2.72
CA MET A 8 -12.04 -5.02 2.18
C MET A 8 -10.65 -5.03 1.52
N ALA A 9 -10.36 -4.08 0.63
CA ALA A 9 -9.06 -3.99 -0.05
C ALA A 9 -7.89 -3.86 0.93
N GLU A 10 -8.13 -3.11 2.01
CA GLU A 10 -7.20 -2.91 3.09
C GLU A 10 -7.01 -4.21 3.90
N VAL A 11 -8.07 -4.81 4.44
CA VAL A 11 -7.99 -6.06 5.23
C VAL A 11 -7.38 -7.20 4.42
N THR A 12 -7.65 -7.29 3.12
CA THR A 12 -7.11 -8.32 2.22
C THR A 12 -5.71 -8.00 1.69
N ALA A 13 -5.02 -6.97 2.19
CA ALA A 13 -3.66 -6.66 1.77
C ALA A 13 -2.73 -7.88 2.02
N PRO A 14 -1.83 -8.25 1.08
CA PRO A 14 -1.03 -9.47 1.16
C PRO A 14 -0.26 -9.63 2.47
N PHE A 15 0.27 -8.53 3.01
CA PHE A 15 0.98 -8.53 4.28
C PHE A 15 0.05 -8.85 5.47
N ARG A 16 -1.18 -8.32 5.49
CA ARG A 16 -2.15 -8.60 6.56
C ARG A 16 -2.66 -10.03 6.50
N LEU A 17 -2.89 -10.56 5.30
CA LEU A 17 -3.22 -11.97 5.11
C LEU A 17 -2.06 -12.86 5.59
N PHE A 18 -0.82 -12.51 5.25
CA PHE A 18 0.35 -13.23 5.75
C PHE A 18 0.42 -13.24 7.28
N VAL A 19 0.29 -12.08 7.92
CA VAL A 19 0.26 -11.96 9.39
C VAL A 19 -0.88 -12.77 9.99
N PHE A 20 -2.08 -12.69 9.41
CA PHE A 20 -3.24 -13.47 9.83
C PHE A 20 -2.96 -14.98 9.81
N PHE A 21 -2.46 -15.51 8.70
CA PHE A 21 -2.18 -16.94 8.57
C PHE A 21 -1.06 -17.39 9.53
N VAL A 22 0.02 -16.62 9.64
CA VAL A 22 1.14 -16.93 10.54
C VAL A 22 0.68 -16.94 11.99
N LEU A 23 -0.01 -15.89 12.45
CA LEU A 23 -0.48 -15.81 13.83
C LEU A 23 -1.52 -16.90 14.13
N THR A 24 -2.43 -17.18 13.20
CA THR A 24 -3.42 -18.25 13.35
C THR A 24 -2.74 -19.61 13.52
N MET A 25 -1.70 -19.88 12.72
CA MET A 25 -0.93 -21.12 12.82
C MET A 25 -0.15 -21.19 14.14
N VAL A 26 0.55 -20.12 14.52
CA VAL A 26 1.34 -20.08 15.76
C VAL A 26 0.44 -20.28 16.99
N MET A 27 -0.68 -19.55 17.07
CA MET A 27 -1.62 -19.68 18.19
C MET A 27 -2.36 -21.02 18.17
N GLY A 28 -2.70 -21.51 16.97
CA GLY A 28 -3.25 -22.85 16.78
C GLY A 28 -2.27 -23.96 17.20
N MET A 29 -0.97 -23.77 17.06
CA MET A 29 0.04 -24.75 17.50
C MET A 29 0.32 -24.66 19.00
N SER A 30 0.48 -23.44 19.55
CA SER A 30 0.83 -23.24 20.97
C SER A 30 -0.36 -23.46 21.91
N GLY A 31 -1.59 -23.23 21.43
CA GLY A 31 -2.82 -23.35 22.21
C GLY A 31 -2.82 -22.51 23.51
N PRO A 32 -2.67 -21.18 23.44
CA PRO A 32 -2.68 -20.31 24.62
C PRO A 32 -3.98 -20.45 25.41
N PHE A 33 -3.95 -20.03 26.68
CA PHE A 33 -5.13 -19.96 27.56
C PHE A 33 -5.87 -21.30 27.70
N GLY A 34 -5.13 -22.41 27.85
CA GLY A 34 -5.72 -23.73 28.03
C GLY A 34 -6.25 -24.40 26.77
N THR A 35 -6.45 -23.65 25.67
CA THR A 35 -6.99 -24.18 24.40
C THR A 35 -6.19 -25.35 23.84
N PHE A 36 -4.90 -25.50 24.21
CA PHE A 36 -4.12 -26.66 23.84
C PHE A 36 -4.75 -27.99 24.32
N TYR A 37 -5.27 -27.98 25.54
CA TYR A 37 -5.82 -29.15 26.23
C TYR A 37 -7.32 -29.32 25.98
N ASP A 38 -8.04 -28.21 25.87
CA ASP A 38 -9.52 -28.20 25.83
C ASP A 38 -10.09 -28.35 24.40
N MET A 39 -9.28 -28.10 23.36
CA MET A 39 -9.73 -28.09 21.97
C MET A 39 -8.94 -29.04 21.08
N PRO A 40 -9.62 -29.84 20.23
CA PRO A 40 -9.00 -30.49 19.09
C PRO A 40 -8.32 -29.47 18.17
N PHE A 41 -7.23 -29.86 17.52
CA PHE A 41 -6.41 -28.96 16.71
C PHE A 41 -7.21 -28.13 15.68
N ALA A 42 -8.15 -28.74 14.96
CA ALA A 42 -8.97 -28.04 13.97
C ALA A 42 -9.89 -26.98 14.59
N ALA A 43 -10.52 -27.30 15.72
CA ALA A 43 -11.38 -26.37 16.45
C ALA A 43 -10.55 -25.21 17.02
N ARG A 44 -9.36 -25.51 17.55
CA ARG A 44 -8.39 -24.53 18.05
C ARG A 44 -7.93 -23.57 16.95
N LEU A 45 -7.61 -24.10 15.77
CA LEU A 45 -7.21 -23.29 14.63
C LEU A 45 -8.35 -22.35 14.19
N ALA A 46 -9.58 -22.86 14.13
CA ALA A 46 -10.76 -22.05 13.80
C ALA A 46 -11.05 -20.96 14.85
N TYR A 47 -10.96 -21.30 16.14
CA TYR A 47 -11.10 -20.35 17.25
C TYR A 47 -10.10 -19.20 17.12
N TRP A 48 -8.81 -19.51 16.96
CA TRP A 48 -7.77 -18.49 16.81
C TRP A 48 -7.90 -17.68 15.52
N ALA A 49 -8.34 -18.30 14.42
CA ALA A 49 -8.64 -17.59 13.19
C ALA A 49 -9.73 -16.53 13.39
N VAL A 50 -10.83 -16.88 14.07
CA VAL A 50 -11.93 -15.95 14.36
C VAL A 50 -11.44 -14.81 15.26
N MET A 51 -10.73 -15.13 16.35
CA MET A 51 -10.17 -14.13 17.27
C MET A 51 -9.27 -13.12 16.57
N ILE A 52 -8.31 -13.61 15.77
CA ILE A 52 -7.35 -12.76 15.06
C ILE A 52 -8.05 -11.93 13.98
N ALA A 53 -8.98 -12.52 13.22
CA ALA A 53 -9.77 -11.77 12.23
C ALA A 53 -10.57 -10.63 12.88
N GLY A 54 -11.22 -10.92 14.02
CA GLY A 54 -11.93 -9.91 14.81
C GLY A 54 -11.02 -8.78 15.27
N ALA A 55 -9.82 -9.10 15.77
CA ALA A 55 -8.84 -8.10 16.20
C ALA A 55 -8.41 -7.19 15.04
N ILE A 56 -8.11 -7.76 13.87
CA ILE A 56 -7.69 -7.00 12.68
C ILE A 56 -8.78 -6.05 12.21
N VAL A 57 -10.03 -6.55 12.10
CA VAL A 57 -11.17 -5.75 11.65
C VAL A 57 -11.48 -4.63 12.65
N LEU A 58 -11.55 -4.97 13.95
CA LEU A 58 -11.83 -4.00 15.00
C LEU A 58 -10.76 -2.90 15.05
N GLY A 59 -9.48 -3.29 15.02
CA GLY A 59 -8.36 -2.35 15.02
C GLY A 59 -8.42 -1.40 13.83
N TYR A 60 -8.72 -1.92 12.63
CA TYR A 60 -8.90 -1.08 11.44
C TYR A 60 -10.06 -0.08 11.59
N CYS A 61 -11.22 -0.55 12.04
CA CYS A 61 -12.40 0.29 12.22
C CYS A 61 -12.16 1.42 13.23
N VAL A 62 -11.56 1.10 14.38
CA VAL A 62 -11.20 2.09 15.41
C VAL A 62 -10.23 3.12 14.85
N ARG A 63 -9.20 2.67 14.14
CA ARG A 63 -8.20 3.56 13.52
C ARG A 63 -8.83 4.53 12.53
N VAL A 64 -9.62 4.03 11.57
CA VAL A 64 -10.28 4.87 10.57
C VAL A 64 -11.25 5.86 11.22
N ALA A 65 -11.99 5.43 12.24
CA ALA A 65 -12.89 6.30 12.98
C ALA A 65 -12.13 7.45 13.68
N LEU A 66 -11.02 7.13 14.36
CA LEU A 66 -10.19 8.13 15.03
C LEU A 66 -9.53 9.10 14.04
N ASP A 67 -8.96 8.59 12.95
CA ASP A 67 -8.29 9.42 11.94
C ASP A 67 -9.27 10.38 11.23
N ARG A 68 -10.52 9.95 11.02
CA ARG A 68 -11.56 10.80 10.43
C ARG A 68 -12.14 11.80 11.42
N ARG A 69 -12.39 11.38 12.66
CA ARG A 69 -13.09 12.23 13.65
C ARG A 69 -12.16 13.26 14.30
N PHE A 70 -10.88 12.93 14.40
CA PHE A 70 -9.86 13.71 15.10
C PHE A 70 -8.55 13.85 14.28
N PRO A 71 -8.61 14.32 13.00
CA PRO A 71 -7.41 14.46 12.15
C PRO A 71 -6.36 15.41 12.74
N GLN A 72 -6.78 16.37 13.55
CA GLN A 72 -5.95 17.40 14.19
C GLN A 72 -5.13 16.89 15.39
N VAL A 73 -5.45 15.71 15.94
CA VAL A 73 -4.75 15.16 17.10
C VAL A 73 -3.42 14.55 16.65
N ASP A 74 -2.35 14.73 17.42
CA ASP A 74 -1.05 14.13 17.08
C ASP A 74 -1.14 12.60 16.95
N LEU A 75 -0.28 12.04 16.11
CA LEU A 75 -0.22 10.61 15.83
C LEU A 75 -0.03 9.76 17.10
N VAL A 76 0.77 10.23 18.07
CA VAL A 76 1.03 9.49 19.33
C VAL A 76 -0.22 9.40 20.17
N TRP A 77 -0.93 10.52 20.36
CA TRP A 77 -2.15 10.55 21.15
C TRP A 77 -3.28 9.75 20.51
N ARG A 78 -3.37 9.74 19.17
CA ARG A 78 -4.26 8.83 18.44
C ARG A 78 -3.90 7.36 18.66
N GLY A 79 -2.61 7.02 18.68
CA GLY A 79 -2.15 5.66 18.99
C GLY A 79 -2.50 5.23 20.42
N CYS A 80 -2.42 6.14 21.41
CA CYS A 80 -2.87 5.86 22.78
C CYS A 80 -4.39 5.59 22.82
N ALA A 81 -5.18 6.45 22.17
CA ALA A 81 -6.63 6.29 22.10
C ALA A 81 -7.04 5.00 21.39
N GLU A 82 -6.35 4.64 20.31
CA GLU A 82 -6.52 3.39 19.56
C GLU A 82 -6.29 2.18 20.47
N THR A 83 -5.18 2.15 21.22
CA THR A 83 -4.87 1.05 22.17
C THR A 83 -5.96 0.91 23.23
N VAL A 84 -6.42 2.02 23.82
CA VAL A 84 -7.47 1.99 24.86
C VAL A 84 -8.78 1.48 24.28
N LEU A 85 -9.23 2.03 23.14
CA LEU A 85 -10.50 1.67 22.52
C LEU A 85 -10.51 0.22 22.02
N ILE A 86 -9.43 -0.25 21.39
CA ILE A 86 -9.32 -1.64 20.96
C ILE A 86 -9.36 -2.55 22.17
N THR A 87 -8.62 -2.25 23.24
CA THR A 87 -8.63 -3.09 24.46
C THR A 87 -10.05 -3.18 25.05
N LEU A 88 -10.73 -2.04 25.19
CA LEU A 88 -12.09 -1.97 25.75
C LEU A 88 -13.13 -2.71 24.89
N LEU A 89 -12.98 -2.70 23.56
CA LEU A 89 -13.91 -3.33 22.64
C LEU A 89 -13.57 -4.81 22.36
N TYR A 90 -12.29 -5.17 22.38
CA TYR A 90 -11.82 -6.51 22.06
C TYR A 90 -12.01 -7.48 23.22
N CYS A 91 -11.85 -7.04 24.47
CA CYS A 91 -12.10 -7.89 25.64
C CYS A 91 -13.52 -8.50 25.67
N PRO A 92 -14.62 -7.72 25.54
CA PRO A 92 -15.97 -8.29 25.51
C PRO A 92 -16.24 -9.14 24.25
N TYR A 93 -15.61 -8.80 23.12
CA TYR A 93 -15.65 -9.63 21.92
C TYR A 93 -14.97 -10.99 22.14
N GLY A 94 -13.76 -11.01 22.71
CA GLY A 94 -13.06 -12.24 23.00
C GLY A 94 -13.81 -13.11 24.00
N TYR A 95 -14.43 -12.48 25.01
CA TYR A 95 -15.28 -13.16 25.99
C TYR A 95 -16.51 -13.79 25.32
N SER A 96 -17.19 -13.07 24.43
CA SER A 96 -18.39 -13.59 23.76
C SER A 96 -18.09 -14.71 22.76
N VAL A 97 -16.97 -14.61 22.03
CA VAL A 97 -16.50 -15.70 21.16
C VAL A 97 -16.11 -16.92 21.98
N THR A 98 -15.41 -16.74 23.10
CA THR A 98 -14.98 -17.87 23.94
C THR A 98 -16.16 -18.57 24.59
N THR A 99 -17.13 -17.84 25.13
CA THR A 99 -18.32 -18.46 25.74
C THR A 99 -19.29 -19.03 24.70
N GLY A 100 -19.40 -18.43 23.51
CA GLY A 100 -20.35 -18.84 22.47
C GLY A 100 -19.87 -19.95 21.53
N LEU A 101 -18.61 -19.92 21.07
CA LEU A 101 -18.06 -20.85 20.08
C LEU A 101 -17.32 -22.04 20.70
N ALA A 102 -16.70 -21.87 21.87
CA ALA A 102 -15.87 -22.92 22.46
C ALA A 102 -16.64 -23.86 23.41
N GLY A 103 -17.87 -23.52 23.81
CA GLY A 103 -18.62 -24.31 24.79
C GLY A 103 -17.92 -24.43 26.16
N VAL A 104 -16.93 -23.57 26.42
CA VAL A 104 -16.20 -23.51 27.69
C VAL A 104 -17.10 -22.76 28.67
N GLU A 105 -17.73 -23.50 29.57
CA GLU A 105 -18.45 -22.92 30.70
C GLU A 105 -17.46 -22.17 31.59
N GLY A 106 -17.49 -20.83 31.50
CA GLY A 106 -16.79 -19.94 32.41
C GLY A 106 -15.30 -19.84 32.16
N LEU A 107 -14.89 -18.80 31.44
CA LEU A 107 -13.60 -18.18 31.75
C LEU A 107 -13.60 -17.91 33.27
N ASN A 108 -12.64 -18.48 33.99
CA ASN A 108 -12.48 -18.13 35.39
C ASN A 108 -12.20 -16.63 35.44
N PRO A 109 -12.71 -15.88 36.42
CA PRO A 109 -12.33 -14.48 36.62
C PRO A 109 -10.81 -14.29 36.61
N ASP A 110 -10.06 -15.32 37.00
CA ASP A 110 -8.60 -15.32 37.00
C ASP A 110 -7.96 -15.30 35.61
N ASP A 111 -8.64 -15.78 34.56
CA ASP A 111 -8.14 -15.76 33.19
C ASP A 111 -8.02 -14.33 32.65
N ILE A 112 -8.81 -13.40 33.19
CA ILE A 112 -8.75 -11.97 32.82
C ILE A 112 -7.38 -11.35 33.17
N TYR A 113 -6.71 -11.86 34.21
CA TYR A 113 -5.39 -11.38 34.63
C TYR A 113 -4.28 -11.74 33.64
N PHE A 114 -4.49 -12.77 32.81
CA PHE A 114 -3.57 -13.10 31.73
C PHE A 114 -4.00 -12.50 30.39
N ILE A 115 -5.30 -12.50 30.10
CA ILE A 115 -5.83 -12.02 28.80
C ILE A 115 -5.68 -10.50 28.68
N LEU A 116 -6.00 -9.74 29.72
CA LEU A 116 -6.00 -8.28 29.66
C LEU A 116 -4.59 -7.70 29.45
N PRO A 117 -3.54 -8.08 30.23
CA PRO A 117 -2.20 -7.53 30.01
C PRO A 117 -1.60 -7.94 28.67
N VAL A 118 -1.83 -9.18 28.21
CA VAL A 118 -1.36 -9.64 26.89
C VAL A 118 -2.05 -8.86 25.76
N THR A 119 -3.36 -8.65 25.87
CA THR A 119 -4.12 -7.85 24.89
C THR A 119 -3.61 -6.41 24.85
N VAL A 120 -3.42 -5.78 26.02
CA VAL A 120 -2.86 -4.42 26.14
C VAL A 120 -1.46 -4.36 25.55
N LEU A 121 -0.59 -5.33 25.87
CA LEU A 121 0.78 -5.39 25.37
C LEU A 121 0.81 -5.50 23.84
N VAL A 122 0.04 -6.42 23.26
CA VAL A 122 -0.03 -6.60 21.80
C VAL A 122 -0.57 -5.33 21.14
N CYS A 123 -1.66 -4.75 21.65
CA CYS A 123 -2.22 -3.51 21.09
C CYS A 123 -1.22 -2.35 21.20
N ALA A 124 -0.52 -2.22 22.33
CA ALA A 124 0.49 -1.19 22.54
C ALA A 124 1.69 -1.37 21.60
N LEU A 125 2.20 -2.59 21.44
CA LEU A 125 3.30 -2.88 20.51
C LEU A 125 2.92 -2.56 19.06
N LEU A 126 1.70 -2.88 18.63
CA LEU A 126 1.22 -2.54 17.30
C LEU A 126 1.08 -1.02 17.11
N SER A 127 0.51 -0.31 18.09
CA SER A 127 0.38 1.15 18.08
C SER A 127 1.75 1.85 18.08
N VAL A 128 2.69 1.40 18.91
CA VAL A 128 4.05 1.94 19.00
C VAL A 128 4.83 1.65 17.72
N GLY A 129 4.76 0.42 17.21
CA GLY A 129 5.36 0.04 15.94
C GLY A 129 4.88 0.95 14.81
N ARG A 130 3.58 1.20 14.73
CA ARG A 130 3.01 2.14 13.74
C ARG A 130 3.57 3.55 13.90
N VAL A 131 3.54 4.11 15.11
CA VAL A 131 4.10 5.45 15.39
C VAL A 131 5.55 5.51 14.95
N PHE A 132 6.34 4.48 15.26
CA PHE A 132 7.73 4.37 14.88
C PHE A 132 7.90 4.31 13.35
N PHE A 133 7.21 3.41 12.65
CA PHE A 133 7.31 3.26 11.20
C PHE A 133 6.88 4.52 10.44
N VAL A 134 5.81 5.20 10.90
CA VAL A 134 5.36 6.46 10.30
C VAL A 134 6.37 7.58 10.55
N ARG A 135 6.85 7.74 11.79
CA ARG A 135 7.85 8.77 12.14
C ARG A 135 9.21 8.52 11.48
N ALA A 136 9.59 7.26 11.31
CA ALA A 136 10.80 6.86 10.60
C ALA A 136 10.68 7.03 9.07
N GLY A 137 9.51 7.44 8.55
CA GLY A 137 9.27 7.56 7.11
C GLY A 137 9.30 6.22 6.37
N ILE A 138 9.22 5.11 7.09
CA ILE A 138 9.23 3.73 6.54
C ILE A 138 7.83 3.34 6.04
N THR A 139 6.82 4.18 6.22
CA THR A 139 5.60 4.08 5.41
C THR A 139 5.90 4.58 4.00
N ALA A 140 6.33 3.65 3.14
CA ALA A 140 6.37 3.83 1.70
C ALA A 140 4.94 3.93 1.14
N VAL A 141 4.22 5.01 1.48
CA VAL A 141 3.21 5.52 0.58
C VAL A 141 4.03 6.25 -0.49
N PRO A 142 4.09 5.77 -1.75
CA PRO A 142 4.79 6.51 -2.79
C PRO A 142 4.17 7.91 -2.81
N ARG A 143 4.98 8.93 -2.49
CA ARG A 143 4.52 10.31 -2.57
C ARG A 143 4.02 10.51 -3.99
N ARG A 144 2.73 10.84 -4.15
CA ARG A 144 2.14 11.08 -5.46
C ARG A 144 2.98 12.14 -6.17
N LEU A 145 3.29 11.92 -7.45
CA LEU A 145 4.10 12.86 -8.23
C LEU A 145 3.41 14.22 -8.22
N ARG A 146 4.18 15.30 -8.02
CA ARG A 146 3.66 16.67 -8.01
C ARG A 146 2.91 16.98 -9.30
N LEU A 147 3.40 16.47 -10.44
CA LEU A 147 2.74 16.63 -11.73
C LEU A 147 1.32 16.04 -11.75
N LEU A 148 1.11 14.87 -11.13
CA LEU A 148 -0.20 14.23 -11.06
C LEU A 148 -1.20 15.04 -10.21
N GLU A 149 -0.72 15.88 -9.29
CA GLU A 149 -1.57 16.81 -8.52
C GLU A 149 -2.09 17.97 -9.37
N ARG A 150 -1.52 18.24 -10.54
CA ARG A 150 -2.00 19.29 -11.46
C ARG A 150 -3.10 18.81 -12.42
N LEU A 151 -3.17 17.51 -12.66
CA LEU A 151 -4.17 16.89 -13.53
C LEU A 151 -5.58 17.04 -12.97
N SER A 152 -6.58 17.26 -13.82
CA SER A 152 -7.98 17.33 -13.44
C SER A 152 -8.48 15.98 -12.91
N ASP A 153 -8.07 14.87 -13.54
CA ASP A 153 -8.39 13.52 -13.04
C ASP A 153 -7.34 13.04 -12.03
N LYS A 154 -7.70 13.14 -10.74
CA LYS A 154 -6.85 12.69 -9.63
C LYS A 154 -6.69 11.17 -9.54
N ARG A 155 -7.38 10.40 -10.37
CA ARG A 155 -7.24 8.93 -10.44
C ARG A 155 -6.04 8.50 -11.28
N ALA A 156 -5.39 9.40 -12.01
CA ALA A 156 -4.16 9.08 -12.74
C ALA A 156 -3.08 8.64 -11.75
N LEU A 157 -2.51 7.46 -11.99
CA LEU A 157 -1.53 6.79 -11.12
C LEU A 157 -0.13 6.75 -11.75
N THR A 158 -0.05 6.81 -13.09
CA THR A 158 1.20 6.63 -13.82
C THR A 158 1.30 7.61 -14.97
N VAL A 159 2.49 8.17 -15.16
CA VAL A 159 2.86 8.99 -16.32
C VAL A 159 3.66 8.12 -17.28
N TYR A 160 3.29 8.10 -18.55
CA TYR A 160 3.98 7.34 -19.60
C TYR A 160 4.96 8.21 -20.38
N HIS A 161 4.49 9.37 -20.84
CA HIS A 161 5.29 10.31 -21.61
C HIS A 161 4.89 11.75 -21.28
N LEU A 162 5.82 12.68 -21.47
CA LEU A 162 5.54 14.11 -21.58
C LEU A 162 5.93 14.61 -22.96
N THR A 163 5.06 15.40 -23.59
CA THR A 163 5.30 16.03 -24.88
C THR A 163 5.03 17.52 -24.80
N VAL A 164 5.93 18.34 -25.36
CA VAL A 164 5.71 19.80 -25.46
C VAL A 164 4.76 20.11 -26.61
N ASP A 165 3.73 20.90 -26.30
CA ASP A 165 2.80 21.50 -27.26
C ASP A 165 2.69 23.01 -26.96
N ASP A 166 3.54 23.81 -27.62
CA ASP A 166 3.72 25.25 -27.37
C ASP A 166 3.98 25.62 -25.89
N HIS A 167 3.00 26.24 -25.24
CA HIS A 167 3.06 26.67 -23.83
C HIS A 167 2.44 25.64 -22.88
N TYR A 168 2.01 24.50 -23.43
CA TYR A 168 1.43 23.39 -22.71
C TYR A 168 2.37 22.19 -22.74
N VAL A 169 2.26 21.37 -21.70
CA VAL A 169 2.83 20.02 -21.67
C VAL A 169 1.68 19.05 -21.72
N GLU A 170 1.67 18.19 -22.72
CA GLU A 170 0.78 17.04 -22.77
C GLU A 170 1.37 15.92 -21.91
N VAL A 171 0.58 15.50 -20.91
CA VAL A 171 0.93 14.46 -19.94
C VAL A 171 0.12 13.22 -20.30
N ALA A 172 0.76 12.22 -20.89
CA ALA A 172 0.11 10.94 -21.14
C ALA A 172 0.16 10.05 -19.89
N THR A 173 -0.99 9.53 -19.51
CA THR A 173 -1.17 8.70 -18.31
C THR A 173 -1.90 7.40 -18.62
N ASN A 174 -2.09 6.59 -17.58
CA ASN A 174 -2.92 5.39 -17.65
C ASN A 174 -4.42 5.67 -17.92
N LEU A 175 -4.87 6.92 -17.84
CA LEU A 175 -6.26 7.33 -18.09
C LEU A 175 -6.44 8.14 -19.39
N GLY A 176 -5.36 8.30 -20.16
CA GLY A 176 -5.33 9.15 -21.35
C GLY A 176 -4.38 10.33 -21.18
N SER A 177 -4.47 11.29 -22.10
CA SER A 177 -3.63 12.48 -22.13
C SER A 177 -4.35 13.70 -21.60
N GLU A 178 -3.63 14.56 -20.87
CA GLU A 178 -4.13 15.85 -20.40
C GLU A 178 -3.09 16.95 -20.61
N ARG A 179 -3.56 18.16 -20.94
CA ARG A 179 -2.71 19.33 -21.19
C ARG A 179 -2.59 20.18 -19.94
N VAL A 180 -1.36 20.47 -19.53
CA VAL A 180 -1.06 21.32 -18.37
C VAL A 180 -0.29 22.55 -18.84
N LEU A 181 -0.75 23.74 -18.46
CA LEU A 181 -0.06 25.00 -18.75
C LEU A 181 1.16 25.15 -17.83
N MET A 182 2.34 24.80 -18.32
CA MET A 182 3.61 24.94 -17.61
C MET A 182 4.81 24.78 -18.55
N ARG A 183 6.01 25.13 -18.09
CA ARG A 183 7.22 24.88 -18.87
C ARG A 183 7.61 23.41 -18.81
N PHE A 184 8.15 22.89 -19.91
CA PHE A 184 8.60 21.50 -19.99
C PHE A 184 9.63 21.11 -18.92
N ALA A 185 10.60 22.00 -18.67
CA ALA A 185 11.61 21.77 -17.64
C ALA A 185 10.98 21.64 -16.24
N ASP A 186 9.97 22.46 -15.94
CA ASP A 186 9.24 22.40 -14.67
C ASP A 186 8.43 21.09 -14.58
N ALA A 187 7.82 20.65 -15.69
CA ALA A 187 7.08 19.39 -15.74
C ALA A 187 7.99 18.19 -15.47
N VAL A 188 9.19 18.16 -16.07
CA VAL A 188 10.20 17.13 -15.82
C VAL A 188 10.68 17.18 -14.36
N ALA A 189 10.89 18.37 -13.79
CA ALA A 189 11.29 18.52 -12.39
C ALA A 189 10.19 18.06 -11.40
N GLU A 190 8.92 18.13 -11.79
CA GLU A 190 7.79 17.63 -11.01
C GLU A 190 7.58 16.11 -11.08
N LEU A 191 8.33 15.41 -11.95
CA LEU A 191 8.41 13.95 -12.00
C LEU A 191 9.46 13.36 -11.04
N ASP A 192 10.00 14.16 -10.12
CA ASP A 192 11.00 13.74 -9.13
C ASP A 192 10.65 12.39 -8.46
N GLY A 193 11.58 11.45 -8.50
CA GLY A 193 11.41 10.07 -8.04
C GLY A 193 10.87 9.08 -9.08
N LEU A 194 10.34 9.53 -10.23
CA LEU A 194 9.96 8.65 -11.33
C LEU A 194 11.17 8.35 -12.24
N LYS A 195 11.55 7.08 -12.35
CA LYS A 195 12.57 6.65 -13.31
C LYS A 195 12.11 6.91 -14.74
N GLY A 196 12.90 7.66 -15.49
CA GLY A 196 12.69 7.94 -16.91
C GLY A 196 13.77 8.86 -17.42
N ALA A 197 13.67 9.28 -18.68
CA ALA A 197 14.68 10.12 -19.28
C ALA A 197 14.12 11.06 -20.34
N GLN A 198 14.81 12.19 -20.52
CA GLN A 198 14.53 13.15 -21.58
C GLN A 198 15.19 12.68 -22.88
N VAL A 199 14.38 12.17 -23.81
CA VAL A 199 14.84 11.55 -25.06
C VAL A 199 14.91 12.55 -26.21
N HIS A 200 14.23 13.67 -26.06
CA HIS A 200 14.27 14.82 -26.97
C HIS A 200 14.06 16.11 -26.17
N ARG A 201 14.41 17.28 -26.74
CA ARG A 201 14.14 18.57 -26.09
C ARG A 201 12.66 18.81 -25.75
N SER A 202 11.77 18.12 -26.45
CA SER A 202 10.31 18.18 -26.29
C SER A 202 9.68 16.89 -25.78
N HIS A 203 10.48 15.86 -25.45
CA HIS A 203 9.96 14.56 -25.02
C HIS A 203 10.70 14.00 -23.82
N TRP A 204 9.93 13.57 -22.83
CA TRP A 204 10.40 12.80 -21.69
C TRP A 204 9.57 11.52 -21.63
N VAL A 205 10.22 10.39 -21.32
CA VAL A 205 9.57 9.08 -21.31
C VAL A 205 9.88 8.35 -20.01
N ALA A 206 8.84 7.78 -19.39
CA ALA A 206 8.99 6.95 -18.21
C ALA A 206 9.64 5.63 -18.58
N HIS A 207 10.57 5.16 -17.75
CA HIS A 207 11.34 3.93 -18.03
C HIS A 207 10.41 2.72 -18.23
N ALA A 208 9.43 2.57 -17.35
CA ALA A 208 8.44 1.49 -17.40
C ALA A 208 7.43 1.61 -18.55
N ALA A 209 7.37 2.75 -19.25
CA ALA A 209 6.48 2.93 -20.38
C ALA A 209 7.10 2.48 -21.71
N VAL A 210 8.42 2.23 -21.75
CA VAL A 210 9.11 1.76 -22.97
C VAL A 210 8.94 0.26 -23.12
N ARG A 211 8.33 -0.15 -24.23
CA ARG A 211 8.22 -1.56 -24.64
C ARG A 211 9.50 -2.03 -25.30
N CYS A 212 9.99 -1.27 -26.28
CA CYS A 212 11.21 -1.58 -27.01
C CYS A 212 11.74 -0.34 -27.74
N VAL A 213 12.95 -0.46 -28.27
CA VAL A 213 13.60 0.53 -29.12
C VAL A 213 13.60 0.05 -30.56
N GLU A 214 13.17 0.90 -31.48
CA GLU A 214 13.24 0.65 -32.92
C GLU A 214 14.28 1.56 -33.56
N LYS A 215 14.94 1.05 -34.60
CA LYS A 215 15.83 1.84 -35.45
C LYS A 215 15.30 1.85 -36.87
N GLU A 216 14.99 3.04 -37.38
CA GLU A 216 14.41 3.24 -38.71
C GLU A 216 15.18 4.35 -39.44
N ASN A 217 15.74 4.05 -40.62
CA ASN A 217 16.49 5.01 -41.43
C ASN A 217 17.60 5.76 -40.64
N GLY A 218 18.30 5.05 -39.76
CA GLY A 218 19.36 5.62 -38.90
C GLY A 218 18.87 6.47 -37.73
N ARG A 219 17.55 6.62 -37.54
CA ARG A 219 16.93 7.30 -36.39
C ARG A 219 16.43 6.27 -35.39
N HIS A 220 16.48 6.64 -34.10
CA HIS A 220 16.04 5.78 -33.00
C HIS A 220 14.66 6.24 -32.51
N PHE A 221 13.79 5.29 -32.22
CA PHE A 221 12.44 5.51 -31.72
C PHE A 221 12.19 4.63 -30.50
N LEU A 222 11.56 5.19 -29.49
CA LEU A 222 11.01 4.41 -28.37
C LEU A 222 9.57 4.06 -28.69
N VAL A 223 9.27 2.77 -28.67
CA VAL A 223 7.90 2.27 -28.77
C VAL A 223 7.37 2.13 -27.37
N LEU A 224 6.31 2.86 -27.07
CA LEU A 224 5.68 2.85 -25.75
C LEU A 224 4.65 1.71 -25.62
N ILE A 225 4.27 1.38 -24.39
CA ILE A 225 3.27 0.36 -24.11
C ILE A 225 1.88 0.67 -24.69
N ASN A 226 1.55 1.95 -24.90
CA ASN A 226 0.33 2.41 -25.56
C ASN A 226 0.42 2.34 -27.11
N GLY A 227 1.56 1.88 -27.66
CA GLY A 227 1.81 1.77 -29.11
C GLY A 227 2.36 3.04 -29.76
N GLU A 228 2.50 4.13 -29.00
CA GLU A 228 3.04 5.39 -29.50
C GLU A 228 4.54 5.29 -29.77
N ARG A 229 5.01 6.00 -30.81
CA ARG A 229 6.42 6.02 -31.22
C ARG A 229 7.02 7.40 -30.94
N VAL A 230 7.96 7.47 -30.01
CA VAL A 230 8.62 8.72 -29.60
C VAL A 230 10.03 8.80 -30.20
N PRO A 231 10.37 9.88 -30.93
CA PRO A 231 11.70 10.02 -31.53
C PRO A 231 12.77 10.32 -30.48
N VAL A 232 13.94 9.69 -30.63
CA VAL A 232 15.12 9.98 -29.81
C VAL A 232 16.08 10.89 -30.59
N SER A 233 16.47 12.01 -29.98
CA SER A 233 17.42 12.94 -30.60
C SER A 233 18.81 12.31 -30.75
N ARG A 234 19.61 12.76 -31.73
CA ARG A 234 20.98 12.27 -31.92
C ARG A 234 21.86 12.48 -30.68
N ALA A 235 21.70 13.62 -30.00
CA ALA A 235 22.43 13.94 -28.78
C ALA A 235 22.05 13.03 -27.60
N ASN A 236 20.82 12.52 -27.58
CA ASN A 236 20.30 11.68 -26.48
C ASN A 236 20.29 10.18 -26.84
N GLN A 237 21.04 9.75 -27.85
CA GLN A 237 21.12 8.32 -28.18
C GLN A 237 21.77 7.50 -27.05
N GLY A 238 22.74 8.07 -26.33
CA GLY A 238 23.39 7.42 -25.17
C GLY A 238 22.42 7.10 -24.03
N VAL A 239 21.34 7.89 -23.89
CA VAL A 239 20.27 7.66 -22.89
C VAL A 239 19.65 6.27 -23.04
N ILE A 240 19.58 5.74 -24.26
CA ILE A 240 19.01 4.42 -24.52
C ILE A 240 19.82 3.33 -23.80
N GLU A 241 21.14 3.42 -23.88
CA GLU A 241 22.07 2.46 -23.28
C GLU A 241 22.13 2.66 -21.75
N GLU A 242 22.19 3.90 -21.29
CA GLU A 242 22.17 4.26 -19.86
C GLU A 242 20.88 3.79 -19.17
N ALA A 243 19.73 3.93 -19.85
CA ALA A 243 18.45 3.46 -19.35
C ALA A 243 18.28 1.93 -19.48
N GLY A 244 19.14 1.25 -20.23
CA GLY A 244 19.05 -0.19 -20.47
C GLY A 244 17.83 -0.62 -21.30
N TRP A 245 17.32 0.25 -22.18
CA TRP A 245 16.20 -0.10 -23.05
C TRP A 245 16.62 -1.05 -24.17
N GLN A 246 15.78 -2.05 -24.44
CA GLN A 246 16.11 -3.13 -25.38
C GLN A 246 15.58 -2.85 -26.79
N TYR A 247 16.39 -3.15 -27.80
CA TYR A 247 16.00 -3.07 -29.20
C TYR A 247 15.01 -4.19 -29.58
N ALA A 248 14.00 -3.85 -30.37
CA ALA A 248 13.09 -4.81 -30.97
C ALA A 248 13.90 -5.83 -31.79
N GLY A 249 13.83 -7.11 -31.41
CA GLY A 249 14.60 -8.20 -32.02
C GLY A 249 15.74 -8.78 -31.16
N ARG A 250 16.10 -8.16 -30.03
CA ARG A 250 16.82 -8.85 -28.95
C ARG A 250 15.80 -9.47 -28.01
N ALA A 251 15.22 -10.62 -28.38
CA ALA A 251 14.55 -11.45 -27.40
C ALA A 251 15.62 -11.96 -26.41
N SER A 252 15.39 -11.74 -25.11
CA SER A 252 16.17 -12.33 -24.03
C SER A 252 16.25 -13.85 -24.23
N ALA A 253 17.46 -14.35 -24.46
CA ALA A 253 17.81 -15.74 -24.21
C ALA A 253 17.84 -16.01 -22.70
#